data_AF-A0A3D3HAP6-F1
#
_entry.id   AF-A0A3D3HAP6-F1
#
_cell.length_a   1.000
_cell.length_b   1.000
_cell.length_c   1.000
_cell.angle_alpha   90.00
_cell.angle_beta   90.00
_cell.angle_gamma   90.00
#
_symmetry.space_group_name_H-M   'P 1'
#
loop_
_entity.id
_entity.type
_entity.pdbx_description
1 polymer ?
#
loop_
_entity_poly.entity_id
_entity_poly.type
_entity_poly.pdbx_seq_one_letter_code
_entity_poly.pdbx_strand_id
1 'polypeptide(L)' 'MRITWFNTGQLNQLAPLAINPSPRTTIRVFMDFEGLDRPYSLHSQKLLAPKRVGFTLVEWGGLLRNGLSN' A
#
# COMPACT_ATOMS: atom_id res chain seq x y z
N MET A 1 -5.37 16.17 -5.01
CA MET A 1 -5.08 14.74 -4.81
C MET A 1 -4.18 14.61 -3.60
N ARG A 2 -4.64 13.94 -2.53
CA ARG A 2 -3.76 13.48 -1.44
C ARG A 2 -3.39 12.03 -1.72
N ILE A 3 -2.15 11.64 -1.43
CA ILE A 3 -1.70 10.25 -1.47
C ILE A 3 -1.22 9.89 -0.07
N THR A 4 -1.80 8.85 0.54
CA THR A 4 -1.31 8.27 1.79
C THR A 4 -1.04 6.78 1.63
N TRP A 5 -0.33 6.21 2.61
CA TRP A 5 0.23 4.87 2.54
C TRP A 5 -0.02 4.15 3.85
N PHE A 6 -0.29 2.84 3.76
CA PHE A 6 -0.44 1.97 4.93
C PHE A 6 0.89 1.32 5.29
N ASN A 7 1.10 1.09 6.58
CA ASN A 7 2.19 0.22 7.02
C ASN A 7 1.80 -1.26 6.86
N THR A 8 2.79 -2.16 6.95
CA THR A 8 2.60 -3.60 6.79
C THR A 8 1.51 -4.17 7.71
N GLY A 9 1.44 -3.72 8.97
CA GLY A 9 0.46 -4.20 9.94
C GLY A 9 -0.97 -3.84 9.53
N GLN A 10 -1.19 -2.59 9.11
CA GLN A 10 -2.49 -2.11 8.65
C GLN A 10 -2.94 -2.86 7.38
N LEU A 11 -2.03 -3.03 6.42
CA LEU A 11 -2.30 -3.77 5.18
C LEU A 11 -2.60 -5.26 5.43
N ASN A 12 -1.94 -5.88 6.40
CA ASN A 12 -2.22 -7.27 6.76
C ASN A 12 -3.62 -7.46 7.35
N GLN A 13 -4.16 -6.45 8.04
CA GLN A 13 -5.54 -6.47 8.54
C GLN A 13 -6.56 -6.18 7.43
N LEU A 14 -6.29 -5.19 6.57
CA LEU A 14 -7.20 -4.77 5.51
C LEU A 14 -7.27 -5.74 4.34
N ALA A 15 -6.15 -6.36 3.98
CA ALA A 15 -6.02 -7.26 2.84
C ALA A 15 -5.10 -8.44 3.22
N PRO A 16 -5.64 -9.48 3.90
CA PRO A 16 -4.87 -10.65 4.27
C PRO A 16 -4.46 -11.45 3.02
N LEU A 17 -3.24 -11.99 3.03
CA LEU A 17 -2.69 -12.80 1.95
C LEU A 17 -2.65 -14.28 2.36
N ALA A 18 -3.28 -15.14 1.57
CA ALA A 18 -3.19 -16.59 1.70
C ALA A 18 -2.50 -17.16 0.46
N ILE A 19 -1.19 -17.42 0.56
CA ILE A 19 -0.35 -17.87 -0.55
C ILE A 19 0.48 -19.08 -0.11
N ASN A 20 0.45 -20.13 -0.92
CA ASN A 20 1.25 -21.33 -0.73
C ASN A 20 2.02 -21.66 -2.01
N PRO A 21 3.36 -21.85 -1.98
CA PRO A 21 4.24 -21.74 -0.80
C PRO A 21 4.32 -20.31 -0.26
N SER A 22 4.68 -20.15 1.02
CA SER A 22 4.81 -18.80 1.60
C SER A 22 5.99 -18.05 0.98
N PRO A 23 5.81 -16.76 0.59
CA PRO A 23 6.90 -15.94 0.09
C PRO A 23 7.93 -15.67 1.18
N ARG A 24 9.22 -15.72 0.80
CA ARG A 24 10.33 -15.30 1.68
C ARG A 24 10.45 -13.79 1.73
N THR A 25 10.10 -13.12 0.63
CA THR A 25 10.09 -11.65 0.55
C THR A 25 8.71 -11.18 0.13
N THR A 26 8.13 -10.24 0.87
CA THR A 26 6.85 -9.62 0.52
C THR A 26 7.01 -8.12 0.45
N ILE A 27 6.63 -7.53 -0.69
CA ILE A 27 6.64 -6.09 -0.93
C ILE A 27 5.20 -5.67 -1.23
N ARG A 28 4.66 -4.74 -0.45
CA ARG A 28 3.28 -4.26 -0.59
C ARG A 28 3.27 -2.76 -0.76
N VAL A 29 2.56 -2.29 -1.76
CA VAL A 29 2.40 -0.87 -2.05
C VAL A 29 0.91 -0.59 -2.21
N PHE A 30 0.37 0.26 -1.33
CA PHE A 30 -1.04 0.58 -1.32
C PHE A 30 -1.26 2.09 -1.30
N MET A 31 -1.94 2.59 -2.32
CA MET A 31 -2.23 4.01 -2.51
C MET A 31 -3.63 4.34 -2.00
N ASP A 32 -3.72 5.11 -0.92
CA ASP A 32 -4.98 5.76 -0.50
C ASP A 32 -5.02 7.16 -1.11
N PHE A 33 -6.00 7.44 -1.97
CA PHE A 33 -6.10 8.72 -2.66
C PHE A 33 -7.47 9.37 -2.56
N GLU A 34 -7.51 10.71 -2.52
CA GLU A 34 -8.74 11.49 -2.50
C GLU A 34 -8.61 12.77 -3.35
N GLY A 35 -9.73 13.25 -3.88
CA GLY A 35 -9.86 14.59 -4.42
C GLY A 35 -9.60 15.63 -3.32
N LEU A 36 -9.02 16.78 -3.69
CA LEU A 36 -8.81 17.89 -2.74
C LEU A 36 -9.33 19.18 -3.37
N ASP A 37 -10.07 19.96 -2.58
CA ASP A 37 -10.55 21.28 -3.00
C ASP A 37 -9.46 22.36 -2.90
N ARG A 38 -8.38 22.08 -2.16
CA ARG A 38 -7.25 22.98 -1.94
C ARG A 38 -5.92 22.20 -1.93
N PRO A 39 -4.79 22.84 -2.26
CA PRO A 39 -3.48 22.20 -2.12
C PRO A 39 -3.20 21.75 -0.68
N TYR A 40 -2.54 20.61 -0.53
CA TYR A 40 -2.15 20.05 0.76
C TYR A 40 -0.65 19.73 0.76
N SER A 41 0.07 20.15 1.79
CA SER A 41 1.50 19.87 1.93
C SER A 41 1.72 18.45 2.45
N LEU A 42 2.38 17.60 1.66
CA LEU A 42 2.73 16.24 2.03
C LEU A 42 4.18 16.19 2.52
N HIS A 43 4.40 15.54 3.66
CA HIS A 43 5.74 15.17 4.08
C HIS A 43 6.28 14.09 3.16
N SER A 44 7.54 14.25 2.73
CA SER A 44 8.22 13.23 1.91
C SER A 44 8.32 11.92 2.69
N GLN A 45 8.03 10.82 2.01
CA GLN A 45 8.21 9.49 2.57
C GLN A 45 9.58 8.92 2.21
N LYS A 46 10.21 8.28 3.19
CA LYS A 46 11.42 7.50 2.97
C LYS A 46 11.04 6.11 2.51
N LEU A 47 11.17 5.85 1.21
CA LEU A 47 11.00 4.52 0.64
C LEU A 47 12.36 3.84 0.57
N LEU A 48 12.44 2.62 1.10
CA LEU A 48 13.62 1.76 0.99
C LEU A 48 13.26 0.59 0.09
N ALA A 49 14.16 0.25 -0.83
CA ALA A 49 14.00 -0.93 -1.67
C ALA A 49 14.52 -2.18 -0.92
N PRO A 50 13.64 -3.09 -0.45
CA PRO A 50 14.10 -4.33 0.17
C PRO A 50 14.73 -5.26 -0.88
N LYS A 51 15.72 -6.06 -0.45
CA LYS A 51 16.32 -7.10 -1.29
C LYS A 51 15.28 -8.20 -1.58
N ARG A 52 15.22 -8.66 -2.83
CA ARG A 52 14.32 -9.74 -3.27
C ARG A 52 15.04 -11.08 -3.14
N VAL A 53 14.73 -11.84 -2.09
CA VAL A 53 15.40 -13.12 -1.78
C VAL A 53 14.38 -14.26 -1.80
N GLY A 54 14.67 -15.30 -2.59
CA GLY A 54 13.78 -16.45 -2.77
C GLY A 54 12.46 -16.07 -3.45
N PHE A 55 11.42 -16.88 -3.24
CA PHE A 55 10.08 -16.55 -3.72
C PHE A 55 9.65 -15.18 -3.18
N THR A 56 9.45 -14.23 -4.09
CA THR A 56 9.13 -12.84 -3.78
C THR A 56 7.74 -12.51 -4.29
N LEU A 57 6.85 -12.12 -3.39
CA LEU A 57 5.55 -11.56 -3.70
C LEU A 57 5.65 -10.04 -3.79
N VAL A 58 5.05 -9.47 -4.84
CA VAL A 58 4.82 -8.03 -4.92
C VAL A 58 3.33 -7.77 -5.14
N GLU A 59 2.72 -6.99 -4.26
CA GLU A 59 1.33 -6.56 -4.34
C GLU A 59 1.26 -5.04 -4.54
N TRP A 60 0.44 -4.60 -5.49
CA TRP A 60 0.16 -3.19 -5.76
C TRP A 60 -1.36 -2.97 -5.79
N GLY A 61 -1.84 -1.98 -5.06
CA GLY A 61 -3.25 -1.63 -5.05
C GLY A 61 -3.49 -0.21 -4.59
N GLY A 62 -4.77 0.16 -4.50
CA GLY A 62 -5.17 1.43 -3.95
C GLY A 62 -6.68 1.55 -3.81
N LEU A 63 -7.11 2.58 -3.09
CA LEU A 63 -8.52 2.91 -2.94
C LEU A 63 -8.73 4.42 -3.11
N LEU A 64 -9.82 4.78 -3.80
CA LEU A 64 -10.34 6.13 -3.78
C LEU A 64 -11.12 6.30 -2.47
N ARG A 65 -10.69 7.24 -1.63
CA ARG A 65 -11.41 7.60 -0.41
C ARG A 65 -12.77 8.15 -0.81
N ASN A 66 -13.83 7.55 -0.27
CA ASN A 66 -15.25 7.79 -0.62
C ASN A 66 -15.73 7.21 -1.98
N GLY A 67 -14.89 6.45 -2.70
CA GLY A 67 -15.29 5.76 -3.94
C GLY A 67 -16.13 4.49 -3.74
N LEU A 68 -16.29 4.06 -2.48
CA LEU A 68 -17.13 2.91 -2.09
C LEU A 68 -18.47 3.34 -1.48
N SER A 69 -18.72 4.65 -1.39
CA SER A 69 -20.00 5.20 -0.95
C SER A 69 -20.96 5.23 -2.14
N ASN A 70 -21.70 4.14 -2.33
CA ASN A 70 -22.99 4.13 -3.05
C ASN A 70 -24.09 3.89 -2.03
#